data_AF-A0A450S8X3-F1
#
_entry.id   AF-A0A450S8X3-F1
#
_cell.length_a   1.000
_cell.length_b   1.000
_cell.length_c   1.000
_cell.angle_alpha   90.00
_cell.angle_beta   90.00
_cell.angle_gamma   90.00
#
_symmetry.space_group_name_H-M   'P 1'
#
loop_
_entity.id
_entity.type
_entity.pdbx_description
1 polymer ?
#
loop_
_entity_poly.entity_id
_entity_poly.type
_entity_poly.pdbx_seq_one_letter_code
_entity_poly.pdbx_strand_id
1 'polypeptide(L)' 'MNDHPPFPKAVDDCVENLCQQGCRSVVDKIAVLERGEHVAETVALGEDGRTLVLEELKSIMSVYGNVCSIS' A
#
# COMPACT_ATOMS: atom_id res chain seq x y z
N MET A 1 21.46 5.60 -12.19
CA MET A 1 20.67 5.60 -10.95
C MET A 1 19.23 5.27 -11.30
N ASN A 2 18.74 4.13 -10.80
CA ASN A 2 17.38 3.91 -10.29
C ASN A 2 17.40 2.49 -9.72
N ASP A 3 17.89 2.43 -8.47
CA ASP A 3 17.98 1.24 -7.62
C ASP A 3 16.62 1.10 -6.90
N HIS A 4 15.62 0.63 -7.63
CA HIS A 4 14.37 0.16 -7.02
C HIS A 4 14.49 -1.35 -6.88
N PRO A 5 14.15 -1.96 -5.72
CA PRO A 5 14.13 -3.41 -5.58
C PRO A 5 13.21 -4.02 -6.64
N PRO A 6 13.33 -5.33 -6.97
CA PRO A 6 12.47 -6.00 -7.94
C PRO A 6 11.08 -6.26 -7.35
N PHE A 7 10.39 -5.20 -6.92
CA PHE A 7 8.96 -5.30 -6.66
C PHE A 7 8.25 -5.48 -8.01
N PRO A 8 7.31 -6.43 -8.12
CA PRO A 8 6.53 -6.60 -9.34
C PRO A 8 5.87 -5.26 -9.69
N LYS A 9 5.92 -4.83 -10.95
CA LYS A 9 5.21 -3.62 -11.40
C LYS A 9 3.73 -3.60 -10.98
N ALA A 10 3.12 -4.77 -10.85
CA ALA A 10 1.75 -4.93 -10.38
C ALA A 10 1.54 -4.49 -8.91
N VAL A 11 2.56 -4.56 -8.06
CA VAL A 11 2.54 -4.03 -6.69
C VAL A 11 2.54 -2.50 -6.73
N ASP A 12 3.41 -1.90 -7.54
CA ASP A 12 3.50 -0.45 -7.71
C ASP A 12 2.19 0.15 -8.25
N ASP A 13 1.65 -0.42 -9.33
CA ASP A 13 0.34 -0.07 -9.88
C ASP A 13 -0.79 -0.22 -8.84
N CYS A 14 -0.73 -1.27 -8.02
CA CYS A 14 -1.70 -1.49 -6.95
C CYS A 14 -1.59 -0.39 -5.89
N VAL A 15 -0.39 -0.10 -5.40
CA VAL A 15 -0.13 0.93 -4.38
C VAL A 15 -0.59 2.30 -4.87
N GLU A 16 -0.27 2.67 -6.11
CA GLU A 16 -0.71 3.93 -6.73
C GLU A 16 -2.24 4.02 -6.81
N ASN A 17 -2.90 2.95 -7.27
CA ASN A 17 -4.36 2.89 -7.36
C ASN A 17 -5.02 2.98 -5.97
N LEU A 18 -4.39 2.41 -4.94
CA LEU A 18 -4.84 2.55 -3.56
C LEU A 18 -4.65 3.99 -3.05
N CYS A 19 -3.50 4.59 -3.32
CA CYS A 19 -3.17 5.96 -2.93
C CYS A 19 -4.14 6.98 -3.53
N GLN A 20 -4.55 6.79 -4.79
CA GLN A 20 -5.53 7.64 -5.48
C GLN A 20 -6.94 7.61 -4.86
N GLN A 21 -7.28 6.58 -4.07
CA GLN A 21 -8.56 6.51 -3.35
C GLN A 21 -8.57 7.40 -2.10
N GLY A 22 -7.43 7.97 -1.73
CA GLY A 22 -7.28 8.93 -0.64
C GLY A 22 -6.81 8.29 0.67
N CYS A 23 -6.13 9.10 1.49
CA CYS A 23 -5.40 8.63 2.67
C CYS A 23 -6.27 7.83 3.66
N ARG A 24 -7.52 8.24 3.89
CA ARG A 24 -8.42 7.52 4.82
C ARG A 24 -8.79 6.14 4.31
N SER A 25 -9.01 5.99 3.00
CA SER A 25 -9.28 4.70 2.36
C SER A 25 -8.05 3.81 2.43
N VAL A 26 -6.86 4.37 2.16
CA VAL A 26 -5.58 3.67 2.28
C VAL A 26 -5.36 3.13 3.69
N VAL A 27 -5.58 3.95 4.73
CA VAL A 27 -5.44 3.51 6.13
C VAL A 27 -6.35 2.34 6.45
N ASP A 28 -7.62 2.39 6.01
CA ASP A 28 -8.56 1.30 6.23
C ASP A 28 -8.10 0.00 5.55
N LYS A 29 -7.62 0.12 4.31
CA LYS A 29 -7.06 -1.02 3.56
C LYS A 29 -5.81 -1.56 4.21
N ILE A 30 -4.87 -0.72 4.68
CA ILE A 30 -3.71 -1.16 5.46
C ILE A 30 -4.19 -2.01 6.65
N ALA A 31 -5.19 -1.55 7.40
CA ALA A 31 -5.73 -2.32 8.52
C ALA A 31 -6.34 -3.66 8.10
N VAL A 32 -6.96 -3.77 6.92
CA VAL A 32 -7.43 -5.04 6.34
C VAL A 32 -6.25 -5.95 6.00
N LEU A 33 -5.24 -5.42 5.30
CA LEU A 33 -4.05 -6.15 4.90
C LEU A 33 -3.23 -6.64 6.11
N GLU A 34 -3.15 -5.85 7.19
CA GLU A 34 -2.47 -6.22 8.45
C GLU A 34 -3.14 -7.37 9.19
N ARG A 35 -4.45 -7.58 9.00
CA ARG A 35 -5.16 -8.76 9.53
C ARG A 35 -4.90 -10.02 8.73
N GLY A 36 -4.13 -9.93 7.64
CA GLY A 36 -3.91 -11.01 6.70
C GLY A 36 -5.08 -11.21 5.73
N GLU A 37 -5.95 -10.22 5.57
CA GLU A 37 -7.02 -10.26 4.58
C GLU A 37 -6.59 -9.60 3.26
N HIS A 38 -7.24 -9.97 2.16
CA HIS A 38 -7.02 -9.34 0.86
C HIS A 38 -8.08 -8.29 0.57
N VAL A 39 -7.66 -7.21 -0.10
CA VAL A 39 -8.56 -6.26 -0.75
C VAL A 39 -8.64 -6.62 -2.24
N ALA A 40 -9.65 -6.13 -2.94
CA ALA A 40 -9.88 -6.48 -4.35
C ALA A 40 -8.61 -6.33 -5.22
N GLU A 41 -7.81 -5.29 -4.94
CA GLU A 41 -6.57 -5.00 -5.64
C GLU A 41 -5.43 -5.97 -5.32
N THR A 42 -5.40 -6.57 -4.11
CA THR A 42 -4.34 -7.52 -3.69
C THR A 42 -4.72 -8.98 -3.88
N VAL A 43 -5.98 -9.30 -4.21
CA VAL A 43 -6.41 -10.68 -4.52
C VAL A 43 -5.63 -11.25 -5.71
N ALA A 44 -5.43 -10.44 -6.76
CA ALA A 44 -4.71 -10.86 -7.97
C ALA A 44 -3.21 -11.08 -7.73
N LEU A 45 -2.66 -10.50 -6.66
CA LEU A 45 -1.24 -10.53 -6.33
C LEU A 45 -0.83 -11.71 -5.43
N GLY A 46 -1.81 -12.39 -4.81
CA GLY A 46 -1.54 -13.45 -3.84
C GLY A 46 -0.90 -12.95 -2.54
N GLU A 47 -0.54 -13.86 -1.64
CA GLU A 47 -0.07 -13.53 -0.28
C GLU A 47 1.25 -12.75 -0.27
N ASP A 48 2.20 -13.12 -1.13
CA ASP A 48 3.47 -12.42 -1.27
C ASP A 48 3.25 -10.98 -1.72
N GLY A 49 2.46 -10.78 -2.78
CA GLY A 49 2.18 -9.44 -3.29
C GLY A 49 1.32 -8.60 -2.35
N ARG A 50 0.39 -9.20 -1.59
CA ARG A 50 -0.34 -8.53 -0.52
C ARG A 50 0.62 -7.97 0.54
N THR A 51 1.58 -8.77 0.95
CA THR A 51 2.57 -8.39 1.96
C THR A 51 3.45 -7.24 1.45
N LEU A 52 3.90 -7.32 0.19
CA LEU A 52 4.65 -6.25 -0.46
C LEU A 52 3.84 -4.94 -0.54
N VAL A 53 2.58 -5.00 -1.00
CA VAL A 53 1.70 -3.82 -1.05
C VAL A 53 1.53 -3.20 0.35
N LEU A 54 1.35 -4.03 1.38
CA LEU A 54 1.22 -3.56 2.75
C LEU A 54 2.48 -2.82 3.23
N GLU A 55 3.67 -3.38 2.98
CA GLU A 55 4.94 -2.76 3.36
C GLU A 55 5.14 -1.40 2.64
N GLU A 56 4.85 -1.35 1.34
CA GLU A 56 4.97 -0.12 0.55
C GLU A 56 3.99 0.95 1.03
N LEU A 57 2.72 0.61 1.25
CA LEU A 57 1.73 1.55 1.77
C LEU A 57 2.14 2.08 3.15
N LYS A 58 2.67 1.23 4.04
CA LYS A 58 3.18 1.66 5.35
C LYS A 58 4.42 2.54 5.24
N SER A 59 5.33 2.24 4.32
CA SER A 59 6.51 3.06 4.03
C SER A 59 6.11 4.46 3.54
N ILE A 60 5.20 4.52 2.57
CA ILE A 60 4.62 5.76 2.05
C ILE A 60 3.94 6.53 3.19
N MET A 61 3.04 5.87 3.93
CA MET A 61 2.33 6.49 5.06
C MET A 61 3.23 6.92 6.21
N SER A 62 4.37 6.28 6.43
CA SER A 62 5.37 6.69 7.43
C SER A 62 5.94 8.08 7.11
N VAL A 63 6.16 8.37 5.83
CA VAL A 63 6.52 9.72 5.35
C VAL A 63 5.36 10.70 5.56
N TYR A 64 4.11 10.25 5.37
CA TYR A 64 2.91 11.07 5.61
C TYR A 64 2.47 11.18 7.07
N GLY A 65 3.07 10.42 8.01
CA GLY A 65 2.77 10.45 9.44
C GLY A 65 3.02 11.81 10.09
N ASN A 66 3.75 12.71 9.41
CA ASN A 66 3.99 14.08 9.85
C ASN A 66 2.97 15.11 9.29
N VAL A 67 2.08 14.73 8.37
CA VAL A 67 1.15 15.69 7.71
C VAL A 67 -0.33 15.41 7.95
N CYS A 68 -0.70 14.33 8.66
CA CYS A 68 -2.05 14.18 9.21
C CYS A 68 -2.26 15.00 10.50
N SER A 69 -1.72 16.22 10.56
CA SER A 69 -2.31 17.28 11.38
C SER A 69 -3.39 17.95 10.52
N ILE A 70 -4.53 17.27 10.38
CA ILE A 70 -5.74 17.91 9.86
C ILE A 70 -5.99 19.14 10.74
N SER A 71 -5.91 20.30 10.10
CA SER A 71 -6.32 21.59 10.65
C SER A 71 -7.84 21.71 10.65
#